data_AF-A0A8J3WTD9-F1
#
_entry.id   AF-A0A8J3WTD9-F1
#
_cell.length_a   1.000
_cell.length_b   1.000
_cell.length_c   1.000
_cell.angle_alpha   90.00
_cell.angle_beta   90.00
_cell.angle_gamma   90.00
#
_symmetry.space_group_name_H-M   'P 1'
#
loop_
_entity.id
_entity.type
_entity.pdbx_description
1 polymer ?
#
loop_
_entity_poly.entity_id
_entity_poly.type
_entity_poly.pdbx_seq_one_letter_code
_entity_poly.pdbx_strand_id
1 'polypeptide(L)'
;MSLTLLPAPDISPTPRVLLTDPAGLFATLAALHLPRGFYVICGSAALYIRGLRARLGDLDVLATGPAWDIVTTLGAPCPALSGHGLVIHHPRAAIEFVDRWTPGWPTERLIATADLIDGLPFMRLGDVLAWKQAARRPKDLPDIAAVDRLRRTWTGPHPATLARRWAA
;
A
#
# COMPACT_ATOMS: atom_id res chain seq x y z
N MET A 1 47.60 -30.88 14.58
CA MET A 1 47.36 -29.61 13.87
C MET A 1 45.92 -29.63 13.40
N SER A 2 45.03 -28.84 14.01
CA SER A 2 43.60 -28.79 13.65
C SER A 2 43.35 -27.48 12.93
N LEU A 3 42.96 -27.54 11.64
CA LEU A 3 42.52 -26.36 10.90
C LEU A 3 41.11 -26.00 11.35
N THR A 4 40.96 -24.89 12.06
CA THR A 4 39.66 -24.26 12.31
C THR A 4 39.19 -23.62 11.01
N LEU A 5 38.16 -24.19 10.39
CA LEU A 5 37.47 -23.58 9.26
C LEU A 5 36.68 -22.38 9.78
N LEU A 6 37.04 -21.16 9.36
CA LEU A 6 36.24 -19.96 9.62
C LEU A 6 34.89 -20.11 8.89
N PRO A 7 33.77 -19.70 9.51
CA PRO A 7 32.48 -19.70 8.82
C PRO A 7 32.52 -18.75 7.62
N ALA A 8 31.91 -19.18 6.51
CA ALA A 8 31.77 -18.35 5.32
C ALA A 8 31.01 -17.04 5.66
N PRO A 9 31.32 -15.92 4.98
CA PRO A 9 30.62 -14.66 5.19
C PRO A 9 29.12 -14.85 4.94
N ASP A 10 28.31 -14.31 5.84
CA ASP A 10 26.85 -14.28 5.71
C ASP A 10 26.48 -13.45 4.47
N ILE A 11 26.08 -14.13 3.40
CA ILE A 11 25.59 -13.53 2.15
C ILE A 11 24.07 -13.34 2.21
N SER A 12 23.53 -13.01 3.39
CA SER A 12 22.15 -12.58 3.50
C SER A 12 22.00 -11.25 2.75
N PRO A 13 21.07 -11.16 1.76
CA PRO A 13 20.81 -9.88 1.11
C PRO A 13 20.42 -8.88 2.18
N THR A 14 21.08 -7.71 2.16
CA THR A 14 20.74 -6.59 3.05
C THR A 14 19.22 -6.44 3.09
N PRO A 15 18.59 -6.42 4.27
CA PRO A 15 17.14 -6.32 4.36
C PRO A 15 16.71 -5.11 3.52
N ARG A 16 15.95 -5.39 2.47
CA ARG A 16 15.51 -4.36 1.52
C ARG A 16 14.55 -3.48 2.29
N VAL A 17 14.95 -2.24 2.58
CA VAL A 17 14.03 -1.21 3.08
C VAL A 17 12.85 -1.18 2.12
N LEU A 18 11.66 -1.51 2.60
CA LEU A 18 10.47 -1.59 1.75
C LEU A 18 9.95 -0.18 1.47
N LEU A 19 10.05 0.71 2.45
CA LEU A 19 9.63 2.11 2.37
C LEU A 19 10.74 3.02 1.84
N THR A 20 10.69 3.32 0.55
CA THR A 20 11.38 4.49 -0.02
C THR A 20 10.44 5.69 -0.06
N ASP A 21 10.88 6.86 0.39
CA ASP A 21 10.06 8.06 0.43
C ASP A 21 10.75 9.28 -0.20
N PRO A 22 11.08 9.23 -1.50
CA PRO A 22 11.81 10.32 -2.15
C PRO A 22 11.04 11.65 -2.16
N ALA A 23 9.71 11.59 -2.07
CA ALA A 23 8.83 12.76 -2.04
C ALA A 23 8.45 13.21 -0.62
N GLY A 24 8.91 12.51 0.43
CA GLY A 24 8.61 12.85 1.83
C GLY A 24 7.15 12.66 2.25
N LEU A 25 6.33 11.96 1.46
CA LEU A 25 4.91 11.79 1.71
C LEU A 25 4.65 10.87 2.92
N PHE A 26 5.38 9.76 3.01
CA PHE A 26 5.23 8.82 4.13
C PHE A 26 5.78 9.41 5.43
N ALA A 27 6.89 10.15 5.37
CA ALA A 27 7.45 10.87 6.50
C ALA A 27 6.49 11.96 7.00
N THR A 28 5.88 12.71 6.06
CA THR A 28 4.85 13.71 6.40
C THR A 28 3.64 13.07 7.07
N LEU A 29 3.14 11.95 6.55
CA LEU A 29 2.04 11.20 7.16
C LEU A 29 2.41 10.68 8.56
N ALA A 30 3.61 10.10 8.72
CA ALA A 30 4.08 9.57 9.99
C ALA A 30 4.19 10.65 11.07
N ALA A 31 4.61 11.87 10.69
CA ALA A 31 4.73 13.01 11.60
C ALA A 31 3.38 13.48 12.19
N LEU A 32 2.25 13.09 11.60
CA LEU A 32 0.92 13.35 12.15
C LEU A 32 0.56 12.43 13.33
N HIS A 33 1.35 11.37 13.58
CA HIS A 33 1.14 10.41 14.67
C HIS A 33 -0.30 9.86 14.73
N LEU A 34 -0.90 9.59 13.57
CA LEU A 34 -2.27 9.08 13.50
C LEU A 34 -2.39 7.75 14.26
N PRO A 35 -3.41 7.59 15.13
CA PRO A 35 -3.63 6.35 15.86
C PRO A 35 -3.86 5.16 14.94
N ARG A 36 -3.05 4.11 15.09
CA ARG A 36 -3.24 2.86 14.35
C ARG A 36 -4.61 2.26 14.66
N GLY A 37 -5.19 1.56 13.67
CA GLY A 37 -6.55 1.03 13.77
C GLY A 37 -7.64 2.06 13.47
N PHE A 38 -7.26 3.30 13.17
CA PHE A 38 -8.17 4.37 12.77
C PHE A 38 -7.84 4.99 11.42
N TYR A 39 -6.81 4.50 10.72
CA TYR A 39 -6.51 4.90 9.36
C TYR A 39 -5.87 3.78 8.55
N VAL A 40 -5.91 3.93 7.23
CA VAL A 40 -5.23 3.07 6.26
C VAL A 40 -4.83 3.87 5.03
N ILE A 41 -3.63 3.60 4.52
CA ILE A 41 -3.09 4.15 3.28
C ILE A 41 -3.66 3.35 2.10
N CYS A 42 -4.31 4.01 1.17
CA CYS A 42 -5.09 3.40 0.11
C CYS A 42 -4.44 3.56 -1.28
N GLY A 43 -5.11 3.00 -2.29
CA GLY A 43 -4.85 3.32 -3.69
C GLY A 43 -3.44 2.99 -4.18
N SER A 44 -2.81 3.95 -4.86
CA SER A 44 -1.54 3.74 -5.57
C SER A 44 -0.35 3.47 -4.65
N ALA A 45 -0.40 3.96 -3.41
CA ALA A 45 0.66 3.78 -2.43
C ALA A 45 0.87 2.30 -2.05
N ALA A 46 -0.21 1.53 -1.96
CA ALA A 46 -0.14 0.09 -1.69
C ALA A 46 0.56 -0.70 -2.82
N LEU A 47 0.50 -0.21 -4.06
CA LEU A 47 1.23 -0.80 -5.19
C LEU A 47 2.69 -0.35 -5.20
N TYR A 48 2.93 0.93 -4.94
CA TYR A 48 4.26 1.52 -4.90
C TYR A 48 5.15 0.84 -3.87
N ILE A 49 4.67 0.69 -2.63
CA ILE A 49 5.43 0.08 -1.53
C ILE A 49 5.78 -1.40 -1.79
N ARG A 50 5.02 -2.07 -2.65
CA ARG A 50 5.25 -3.47 -3.05
C ARG A 50 6.07 -3.58 -4.35
N GLY A 51 6.61 -2.48 -4.86
CA GLY A 51 7.40 -2.46 -6.10
C GLY A 51 6.58 -2.72 -7.36
N LEU A 52 5.24 -2.61 -7.30
CA LEU A 52 4.34 -2.84 -8.43
C LEU A 52 4.07 -1.57 -9.24
N ARG A 53 4.51 -0.41 -8.73
CA ARG A 53 4.38 0.90 -9.37
C ARG A 53 5.64 1.71 -9.12
N ALA A 54 6.21 2.30 -10.17
CA ALA A 54 7.50 3.00 -10.08
C ALA A 54 7.41 4.41 -9.47
N ARG A 55 6.23 5.04 -9.52
CA ARG A 55 6.03 6.43 -9.08
C ARG A 55 4.78 6.57 -8.23
N LEU A 56 4.91 7.38 -7.19
CA LEU A 56 3.84 7.81 -6.31
C LEU A 56 3.66 9.32 -6.51
N GLY A 57 2.45 9.74 -6.87
CA GLY A 57 2.14 11.17 -7.07
C GLY A 57 1.54 11.81 -5.82
N ASP A 58 0.74 11.02 -5.12
CA ASP A 58 -0.08 11.40 -3.99
C ASP A 58 -0.22 10.22 -3.00
N LEU A 59 -0.64 10.54 -1.77
CA LEU A 59 -1.14 9.57 -0.81
C LEU A 59 -2.63 9.77 -0.60
N ASP A 60 -3.39 8.70 -0.78
CA ASP A 60 -4.77 8.61 -0.33
C ASP A 60 -4.80 7.94 1.05
N VAL A 61 -5.39 8.58 2.04
CA VAL A 61 -5.48 8.06 3.42
C VAL A 61 -6.94 8.04 3.85
N LEU A 62 -7.47 6.85 4.09
CA LEU A 62 -8.79 6.69 4.70
C LEU A 62 -8.63 6.75 6.22
N ALA A 63 -9.34 7.65 6.89
CA ALA A 63 -9.25 7.86 8.34
C ALA A 63 -10.63 7.95 8.99
N THR A 64 -10.72 7.53 10.25
CA THR A 64 -11.96 7.58 11.06
C THR A 64 -11.62 7.90 12.52
N GLY A 65 -12.64 8.24 13.32
CA GLY A 65 -12.52 8.46 14.76
C GLY A 65 -11.34 9.36 15.15
N PRO A 66 -10.49 8.97 16.11
CA PRO A 66 -9.36 9.76 16.57
C PRO A 66 -8.36 10.16 15.48
N ALA A 67 -8.17 9.36 14.43
CA ALA A 67 -7.30 9.75 13.32
C ALA A 67 -7.95 10.86 12.48
N TRP A 68 -9.26 10.78 12.25
CA TRP A 68 -10.01 11.84 11.57
C TRP A 68 -9.99 13.14 12.38
N ASP A 69 -10.17 13.06 13.70
CA ASP A 69 -10.11 14.23 14.58
C ASP A 69 -8.78 14.99 14.43
N ILE A 70 -7.65 14.27 14.40
CA ILE A 70 -6.32 14.88 14.15
C ILE A 70 -6.28 15.54 12.76
N VAL A 71 -6.75 14.84 11.73
CA VAL A 71 -6.74 15.34 10.35
C VAL A 71 -7.58 16.62 10.21
N THR A 72 -8.68 16.76 10.93
CA THR A 72 -9.52 17.99 10.90
C THR A 72 -8.78 19.24 11.43
N THR A 73 -7.68 19.06 12.16
CA THR A 73 -6.84 20.19 12.58
C THR A 73 -6.00 20.77 11.42
N LEU A 74 -5.86 20.03 10.31
CA LEU A 74 -5.11 20.46 9.12
C LEU A 74 -5.92 21.36 8.19
N GLY A 75 -7.25 21.32 8.27
CA GLY A 75 -8.14 22.08 7.38
C GLY A 75 -9.61 21.70 7.55
N ALA A 76 -10.49 22.48 6.93
CA ALA A 76 -11.92 22.22 6.96
C ALA A 76 -12.31 21.06 6.04
N PRO A 77 -13.09 20.06 6.51
CA PRO A 77 -13.66 19.04 5.65
C PRO A 77 -14.54 19.64 4.55
N CYS A 78 -14.40 19.14 3.32
CA CYS A 78 -15.33 19.45 2.22
C CYS A 78 -15.86 18.16 1.58
N PRO A 79 -16.97 18.21 0.82
CA PRO A 79 -17.47 17.04 0.12
C PRO A 79 -16.44 16.47 -0.85
N ALA A 80 -16.21 15.16 -0.81
CA ALA A 80 -15.32 14.50 -1.76
C ALA A 80 -15.88 14.59 -3.19
N LEU A 81 -14.99 14.72 -4.20
CA LEU A 81 -15.38 14.76 -5.62
C LEU A 81 -16.09 13.49 -6.09
N SER A 82 -15.93 12.39 -5.37
CA SER A 82 -16.66 11.14 -5.58
C SER A 82 -18.17 11.25 -5.27
N GLY A 83 -18.58 12.33 -4.59
CA GLY A 83 -19.92 12.45 -4.00
C GLY A 83 -20.14 11.57 -2.77
N HIS A 84 -19.07 10.97 -2.22
CA HIS A 84 -19.15 10.03 -1.11
C HIS A 84 -18.16 10.39 0.00
N GLY A 85 -18.68 10.89 1.11
CA GLY A 85 -17.87 11.28 2.27
C GLY A 85 -17.30 12.70 2.16
N LEU A 86 -16.39 12.97 3.07
CA LEU A 86 -15.65 14.20 3.24
C LEU A 86 -14.18 13.99 2.93
N VAL A 87 -13.53 15.04 2.48
CA VAL A 87 -12.11 15.09 2.18
C VAL A 87 -11.45 16.28 2.88
N ILE A 88 -10.22 16.09 3.32
CA ILE A 88 -9.28 17.13 3.75
C ILE A 88 -7.98 16.95 2.98
N HIS A 89 -7.48 18.02 2.38
CA HIS A 89 -6.17 18.02 1.73
C HIS A 89 -5.10 18.53 2.70
N HIS A 90 -3.97 17.83 2.79
CA HIS A 90 -2.84 18.32 3.55
C HIS A 90 -2.36 19.66 2.96
N PRO A 91 -2.14 20.71 3.78
CA PRO A 91 -1.89 22.07 3.26
C PRO A 91 -0.56 22.24 2.51
N ARG A 92 0.36 21.29 2.67
CA ARG A 92 1.75 21.39 2.16
C ARG A 92 2.29 20.14 1.47
N ALA A 93 1.48 19.09 1.35
CA ALA A 93 1.90 17.82 0.79
C ALA A 93 0.79 17.22 -0.05
N ALA A 94 1.13 16.41 -1.05
CA ALA A 94 0.15 15.69 -1.87
C ALA A 94 -0.44 14.50 -1.09
N ILE A 95 -1.16 14.80 -0.01
CA ILE A 95 -1.86 13.81 0.82
C ILE A 95 -3.31 14.23 0.92
N GLU A 96 -4.19 13.32 0.55
CA GLU A 96 -5.63 13.45 0.65
C GLU A 96 -6.13 12.53 1.77
N PHE A 97 -6.90 13.08 2.70
CA PHE A 97 -7.55 12.32 3.75
C PHE A 97 -9.04 12.25 3.49
N VAL A 98 -9.61 11.05 3.50
CA VAL A 98 -11.05 10.83 3.31
C VAL A 98 -11.65 10.08 4.50
N ASP A 99 -12.91 10.37 4.84
CA ASP A 99 -13.63 9.65 5.91
C ASP A 99 -14.29 8.36 5.38
N ARG A 100 -14.46 8.28 4.05
CA ARG A 100 -15.05 7.15 3.33
C ARG A 100 -14.31 6.94 2.02
N TRP A 101 -14.19 5.67 1.62
CA TRP A 101 -13.48 5.32 0.39
C TRP A 101 -14.37 5.45 -0.85
N THR A 102 -15.16 4.41 -1.13
CA THR A 102 -16.15 4.39 -2.21
C THR A 102 -17.33 3.50 -1.80
N PRO A 103 -18.53 3.72 -2.34
CA PRO A 103 -19.67 2.84 -2.06
C PRO A 103 -19.32 1.35 -2.26
N GLY A 104 -19.72 0.51 -1.31
CA GLY A 104 -19.41 -0.93 -1.30
C GLY A 104 -18.06 -1.30 -0.68
N TRP A 105 -17.29 -0.33 -0.18
CA TRP A 105 -16.01 -0.54 0.49
C TRP A 105 -16.07 -0.06 1.96
N PRO A 106 -16.43 -0.94 2.92
CA PRO A 106 -16.64 -0.54 4.31
C PRO A 106 -15.36 -0.04 4.97
N THR A 107 -15.40 1.18 5.52
CA THR A 107 -14.24 1.86 6.12
C THR A 107 -13.59 1.04 7.23
N GLU A 108 -14.40 0.51 8.14
CA GLU A 108 -13.94 -0.23 9.31
C GLU A 108 -13.21 -1.51 8.88
N ARG A 109 -13.73 -2.22 7.87
CA ARG A 109 -13.09 -3.42 7.32
C ARG A 109 -11.75 -3.09 6.66
N LEU A 110 -11.70 -2.02 5.87
CA LEU A 110 -10.48 -1.61 5.17
C LEU A 110 -9.35 -1.27 6.16
N ILE A 111 -9.69 -0.59 7.25
CA ILE A 111 -8.74 -0.25 8.30
C ILE A 111 -8.33 -1.50 9.10
N ALA A 112 -9.30 -2.30 9.54
CA ALA A 112 -9.05 -3.48 10.40
C ALA A 112 -8.23 -4.58 9.70
N THR A 113 -8.29 -4.65 8.37
CA THR A 113 -7.60 -5.69 7.59
C THR A 113 -6.35 -5.21 6.88
N ALA A 114 -5.90 -3.98 7.15
CA ALA A 114 -4.71 -3.40 6.52
C ALA A 114 -3.44 -4.24 6.76
N ASP A 115 -2.61 -4.36 5.72
CA ASP A 115 -1.27 -4.93 5.84
C ASP A 115 -0.34 -3.91 6.49
N LEU A 116 0.44 -4.32 7.49
CA LEU A 116 1.44 -3.47 8.13
C LEU A 116 2.77 -3.58 7.37
N ILE A 117 3.26 -2.48 6.82
CA ILE A 117 4.56 -2.41 6.13
C ILE A 117 5.33 -1.23 6.70
N ASP A 118 6.52 -1.49 7.23
CA ASP A 118 7.38 -0.50 7.90
C ASP A 118 6.63 0.39 8.90
N GLY A 119 5.72 -0.23 9.68
CA GLY A 119 4.94 0.43 10.72
C GLY A 119 3.70 1.20 10.24
N LEU A 120 3.50 1.34 8.93
CA LEU A 120 2.34 2.03 8.34
C LEU A 120 1.28 1.04 7.83
N PRO A 121 -0.02 1.31 8.04
CA PRO A 121 -1.11 0.45 7.58
C PRO A 121 -1.44 0.73 6.10
N PHE A 122 -1.36 -0.29 5.25
CA PHE A 122 -1.72 -0.21 3.82
C PHE A 122 -2.93 -1.07 3.50
N MET A 123 -3.83 -0.56 2.66
CA MET A 123 -4.94 -1.35 2.11
C MET A 123 -4.38 -2.61 1.46
N ARG A 124 -5.01 -3.76 1.73
CA ARG A 124 -4.56 -5.04 1.17
C ARG A 124 -4.56 -4.98 -0.35
N LEU A 125 -3.58 -5.64 -0.94
CA LEU A 125 -3.42 -5.62 -2.40
C LEU A 125 -4.64 -6.19 -3.15
N GLY A 126 -5.31 -7.19 -2.59
CA GLY A 126 -6.56 -7.75 -3.15
C GLY A 126 -7.71 -6.75 -3.15
N ASP A 127 -7.82 -5.93 -2.09
CA ASP A 127 -8.82 -4.87 -1.98
C ASP A 127 -8.53 -3.74 -3.00
N VAL A 128 -7.26 -3.35 -3.13
CA VAL A 128 -6.83 -2.37 -4.15
C VAL A 128 -7.14 -2.87 -5.58
N LEU A 129 -6.87 -4.15 -5.87
CA LEU A 129 -7.15 -4.75 -7.17
C LEU A 129 -8.65 -4.72 -7.48
N ALA A 130 -9.48 -5.21 -6.57
CA ALA A 130 -10.93 -5.25 -6.78
C ALA A 130 -11.52 -3.84 -6.93
N TRP A 131 -11.03 -2.85 -6.17
CA TRP A 131 -11.45 -1.45 -6.33
C TRP A 131 -11.06 -0.89 -7.70
N LYS A 132 -9.81 -1.10 -8.13
CA LYS A 132 -9.33 -0.65 -9.44
C LYS A 132 -10.06 -1.35 -10.60
N GLN A 133 -10.41 -2.62 -10.45
CA GLN A 133 -11.21 -3.35 -11.44
C GLN A 133 -12.63 -2.82 -11.55
N ALA A 134 -13.25 -2.43 -10.42
CA ALA A 134 -14.57 -1.81 -10.42
C ALA A 134 -14.55 -0.40 -11.04
N ALA A 135 -13.54 0.42 -10.70
CA ALA A 135 -13.40 1.78 -11.23
C ALA A 135 -12.94 1.82 -12.70
N ARG A 136 -12.05 0.90 -13.06
CA ARG A 136 -11.51 0.64 -14.41
C ARG A 136 -11.11 1.88 -15.22
N ARG A 137 -10.55 2.90 -14.57
CA ARG A 137 -10.11 4.14 -15.23
C ARG A 137 -8.87 3.87 -16.08
N PRO A 138 -8.58 4.67 -17.12
CA PRO A 138 -7.38 4.49 -17.95
C PRO A 138 -6.07 4.38 -17.14
N LYS A 139 -5.94 5.17 -16.06
CA LYS A 139 -4.77 5.14 -15.16
C LYS A 139 -4.66 3.87 -14.31
N ASP A 140 -5.73 3.12 -14.14
CA ASP A 140 -5.75 1.89 -13.31
C ASP A 140 -5.32 0.65 -14.12
N LEU A 141 -5.40 0.68 -15.45
CA LEU A 141 -5.10 -0.50 -16.29
C LEU A 141 -3.67 -1.05 -16.08
N PRO A 142 -2.60 -0.22 -16.01
CA PRO A 142 -1.26 -0.73 -15.74
C PRO A 142 -1.12 -1.33 -14.35
N ASP A 143 -1.78 -0.74 -13.35
CA ASP A 143 -1.78 -1.22 -11.96
C ASP A 143 -2.45 -2.59 -11.86
N ILE A 144 -3.62 -2.76 -12.47
CA ILE A 144 -4.35 -4.03 -12.53
C ILE A 144 -3.46 -5.11 -13.17
N ALA A 145 -2.83 -4.80 -14.31
CA ALA A 145 -1.95 -5.72 -15.01
C ALA A 145 -0.73 -6.14 -14.18
N ALA A 146 -0.17 -5.23 -13.37
CA ALA A 146 0.95 -5.53 -12.48
C ALA A 146 0.56 -6.51 -11.37
N VAL A 147 -0.59 -6.28 -10.71
CA VAL A 147 -1.10 -7.21 -9.68
C VAL A 147 -1.46 -8.56 -10.27
N ASP A 148 -2.11 -8.58 -11.44
CA ASP A 148 -2.46 -9.83 -12.11
C ASP A 148 -1.22 -10.64 -12.51
N ARG A 149 -0.15 -9.97 -12.94
CA ARG A 149 1.14 -10.61 -13.23
C ARG A 149 1.72 -11.22 -11.95
N LEU A 150 1.78 -10.46 -10.85
CA LEU A 150 2.25 -10.96 -9.56
C LEU A 150 1.46 -12.21 -9.13
N ARG A 151 0.12 -12.15 -9.22
CA ARG A 151 -0.76 -13.26 -8.88
C ARG A 151 -0.43 -14.51 -9.70
N ARG A 152 -0.28 -14.38 -11.02
CA ARG A 152 0.10 -15.51 -11.89
C ARG A 152 1.48 -16.08 -11.55
N THR A 153 2.45 -15.25 -11.21
CA THR A 153 3.78 -15.71 -10.80
C THR A 153 3.72 -16.47 -9.49
N TRP A 154 2.87 -16.05 -8.54
CA TRP A 154 2.74 -16.68 -7.23
C TRP A 154 1.87 -17.94 -7.23
N THR A 155 0.81 -17.98 -8.05
CA THR A 155 -0.11 -19.12 -8.13
C THR A 155 0.19 -20.08 -9.28
N GLY A 156 1.12 -19.72 -10.17
CA GLY A 156 1.58 -20.60 -11.25
C GLY A 156 2.34 -21.80 -10.71
N PRO A 157 2.50 -22.87 -11.51
CA PRO A 157 3.37 -23.97 -11.12
C PRO A 157 4.77 -23.43 -10.82
N HIS A 158 5.29 -23.73 -9.62
CA HIS A 158 6.66 -23.41 -9.26
C HIS A 158 7.60 -23.93 -10.36
N PRO A 159 8.69 -23.23 -10.74
CA PRO A 159 9.61 -23.67 -11.81
C PRO A 159 10.09 -25.12 -11.63
N ALA A 160 10.22 -25.58 -10.38
CA ALA A 160 10.54 -26.96 -10.03
C ALA A 160 9.54 -28.00 -10.55
N THR A 161 8.27 -27.62 -10.75
CA THR A 161 7.20 -28.49 -11.26
C THR A 161 7.22 -28.60 -12.79
N LEU A 162 7.78 -27.60 -13.50
CA LEU A 162 7.91 -27.63 -14.96
C LEU A 162 9.13 -28.46 -15.42
N ALA A 163 10.22 -28.46 -14.65
CA ALA A 163 11.43 -29.25 -14.95
C ALA A 163 11.18 -30.78 -14.96
N ARG A 164 10.15 -31.26 -14.24
CA ARG A 164 9.77 -32.68 -14.22
C ARG A 164 9.00 -33.16 -15.46
N ARG A 165 8.54 -32.25 -16.33
CA ARG A 165 7.74 -32.62 -17.53
C ARG A 165 8.57 -32.81 -18.79
N TRP A 166 9.88 -32.52 -18.76
CA TRP A 166 10.79 -32.62 -19.89
C TRP A 166 11.89 -33.69 -19.68
N ALA A 167 11.75 -34.48 -18.61
CA ALA A 167 12.66 -35.58 -18.27
C ALA A 167 11.98 -36.95 -18.41
N ALA A 168 10.93 -37.06 -19.24
CA ALA A 168 10.21 -38.29 -19.53
C ALA A 168 10.16 -38.51 -21.05
#